data_AF-A0AAW3FGP4-F1
#
_entry.id   AF-A0AAW3FGP4-F1
#
_cell.length_a   1.000
_cell.length_b   1.000
_cell.length_c   1.000
_cell.angle_alpha   90.00
_cell.angle_beta   90.00
_cell.angle_gamma   90.00
#
_symmetry.space_group_name_H-M   'P 1'
#
loop_
_entity.id
_entity.type
_entity.pdbx_description
1 polymer ?
#
loop_
_entity_poly.entity_id
_entity_poly.type
_entity_poly.pdbx_seq_one_letter_code
_entity_poly.pdbx_strand_id
1 'polypeptide(L)'
;MKKTLLVIATLLMSYVGMAQETYHPTAENLKAREQFQDEKFGIFLHWGLYSMMGTTEWIMTNRDINYKEYPKLAKTFYPSEFDADAWVKAIKAAGARYITITTRHHDGFSLFKTTTSTYNSVDGTPFKRDIIKEMADACQRNGIKLHLYYSHLDWGREDYPQGRTGLGTGRDKGKANWSSYYKFMNTQLTELLTHYGPIGAVWFDGWWDHDSDAKPFDWQLPEQYAMIHRLQPQCLIGNNHHQTPFPGEDIQIFERDLPGENKAGLSGQSISRLPLESCQTINDHWGYNLTDDNYKSPKELIQMLVRAAGKNANLLLNIGPEPGGALPELALNRLQAIGKWLNKYGETIYGTRGGIVDPHDWGVSTQRGNKLYIHILNCMDSSLFIPTGSHKIKSATVFGTNKRVKFTKTGNGITLNLDTIPTDIDYIVELTLG
;
A
#
# COMPACT_ATOMS: atom_id res chain seq x y z
N MET A 1 61.12 -54.68 1.31
CA MET A 1 60.96 -54.26 -0.11
C MET A 1 59.51 -53.82 -0.35
N LYS A 2 59.34 -52.54 -0.74
CA LYS A 2 58.36 -51.98 -1.71
C LYS A 2 56.86 -52.17 -1.42
N LYS A 3 56.10 -51.12 -1.02
CA LYS A 3 55.50 -50.00 -1.79
C LYS A 3 54.38 -50.42 -2.76
N THR A 4 53.12 -50.07 -2.45
CA THR A 4 52.11 -49.34 -3.30
C THR A 4 50.92 -48.93 -2.40
N LEU A 5 50.76 -47.67 -1.97
CA LEU A 5 50.03 -46.54 -2.60
C LEU A 5 48.59 -46.87 -3.02
N LEU A 6 47.57 -46.37 -2.31
CA LEU A 6 46.93 -45.03 -2.47
C LEU A 6 45.78 -45.11 -3.48
N VAL A 7 44.54 -44.90 -3.01
CA VAL A 7 43.41 -44.13 -3.59
C VAL A 7 42.13 -44.57 -2.85
N ILE A 8 41.90 -43.98 -1.68
CA ILE A 8 40.57 -43.89 -1.05
C ILE A 8 40.43 -42.43 -0.61
N ALA A 9 40.24 -41.52 -1.58
CA ALA A 9 39.88 -40.12 -1.32
C ALA A 9 39.59 -39.39 -2.64
N THR A 10 38.51 -39.74 -3.35
CA THR A 10 37.93 -38.87 -4.40
C THR A 10 36.62 -39.49 -4.89
N LEU A 11 35.53 -39.33 -4.12
CA LEU A 11 34.15 -39.43 -4.63
C LEU A 11 33.12 -38.86 -3.63
N LEU A 12 33.53 -37.82 -2.90
CA LEU A 12 32.68 -37.02 -2.02
C LEU A 12 33.09 -35.57 -2.22
N MET A 13 32.45 -34.89 -3.18
CA MET A 13 32.20 -33.44 -3.22
C MET A 13 31.92 -32.99 -4.65
N SER A 14 30.73 -33.31 -5.14
CA SER A 14 30.06 -32.49 -6.15
C SER A 14 28.54 -32.65 -6.01
N TYR A 15 28.05 -32.59 -4.78
CA TYR A 15 26.76 -31.95 -4.53
C TYR A 15 27.08 -30.46 -4.41
N VAL A 16 27.15 -29.77 -5.55
CA VAL A 16 26.84 -28.35 -5.55
C VAL A 16 25.37 -28.32 -5.21
N GLY A 17 25.05 -28.23 -3.92
CA GLY A 17 23.72 -27.81 -3.51
C GLY A 17 23.47 -26.51 -4.27
N MET A 18 22.46 -26.50 -5.12
CA MET A 18 21.86 -25.23 -5.52
C MET A 18 21.29 -24.65 -4.23
N ALA A 19 22.14 -23.96 -3.47
CA ALA A 19 21.69 -23.03 -2.48
C ALA A 19 20.79 -22.08 -3.25
N GLN A 20 19.50 -22.11 -2.92
CA GLN A 20 18.54 -21.13 -3.40
C GLN A 20 19.19 -19.78 -3.12
N GLU A 21 19.57 -19.03 -4.18
CA GLU A 21 20.21 -17.74 -4.01
C GLU A 21 19.26 -16.91 -3.16
N THR A 22 19.64 -16.69 -1.90
CA THR A 22 18.84 -15.89 -0.99
C THR A 22 18.72 -14.51 -1.62
N TYR A 23 17.52 -13.97 -1.73
CA TYR A 23 17.32 -12.63 -2.28
C TYR A 23 18.17 -11.60 -1.51
N HIS A 24 19.00 -10.85 -2.23
CA HIS A 24 19.77 -9.73 -1.70
C HIS A 24 19.31 -8.44 -2.41
N PRO A 25 18.66 -7.49 -1.70
CA PRO A 25 18.22 -6.26 -2.31
C PRO A 25 19.41 -5.43 -2.80
N THR A 26 19.24 -4.75 -3.94
CA THR A 26 20.23 -3.82 -4.48
C THR A 26 20.33 -2.54 -3.65
N ALA A 27 21.37 -1.73 -3.87
CA ALA A 27 21.51 -0.44 -3.21
C ALA A 27 20.35 0.51 -3.56
N GLU A 28 19.89 0.47 -4.80
CA GLU A 28 18.72 1.21 -5.30
C GLU A 28 17.44 0.80 -4.57
N ASN A 29 17.24 -0.51 -4.36
CA ASN A 29 16.10 -1.04 -3.62
C ASN A 29 16.14 -0.58 -2.14
N LEU A 30 17.28 -0.71 -1.47
CA LEU A 30 17.44 -0.28 -0.08
C LEU A 30 17.16 1.22 0.09
N LYS A 31 17.64 2.04 -0.85
CA LYS A 31 17.33 3.48 -0.89
C LYS A 31 15.85 3.75 -1.12
N ALA A 32 15.20 2.99 -2.00
CA ALA A 32 13.76 3.11 -2.25
C ALA A 32 12.94 2.75 -1.01
N ARG A 33 13.34 1.73 -0.24
CA ARG A 33 12.72 1.36 1.04
C ARG A 33 12.83 2.46 2.10
N GLU A 34 13.98 3.12 2.18
CA GLU A 34 14.17 4.26 3.08
C GLU A 34 13.29 5.44 2.66
N GLN A 35 13.31 5.79 1.37
CA GLN A 35 12.48 6.86 0.84
C GLN A 35 10.99 6.58 1.06
N PHE A 36 10.54 5.35 0.85
CA PHE A 36 9.16 4.94 1.12
C PHE A 36 8.79 5.15 2.59
N GLN A 37 9.66 4.78 3.55
CA GLN A 37 9.41 5.06 4.96
C GLN A 37 9.34 6.55 5.30
N ASP A 38 10.03 7.41 4.54
CA ASP A 38 10.01 8.85 4.76
C ASP A 38 8.75 9.52 4.21
N GLU A 39 8.11 8.89 3.21
CA GLU A 39 6.96 9.41 2.48
C GLU A 39 5.66 9.41 3.29
N LYS A 40 5.46 8.43 4.18
CA LYS A 40 4.36 8.27 5.17
C LYS A 40 2.92 8.25 4.67
N PHE A 41 2.60 8.90 3.57
CA PHE A 41 1.23 9.08 3.11
C PHE A 41 1.12 8.93 1.59
N GLY A 42 0.26 8.01 1.17
CA GLY A 42 -0.11 7.77 -0.23
C GLY A 42 -1.61 7.68 -0.43
N ILE A 43 -2.04 7.77 -1.69
CA ILE A 43 -3.44 7.58 -2.10
C ILE A 43 -3.59 6.32 -2.94
N PHE A 44 -4.58 5.51 -2.60
CA PHE A 44 -4.99 4.34 -3.37
C PHE A 44 -6.18 4.71 -4.26
N LEU A 45 -6.16 4.30 -5.51
CA LEU A 45 -7.24 4.46 -6.47
C LEU A 45 -7.71 3.10 -6.96
N HIS A 46 -8.90 2.69 -6.51
CA HIS A 46 -9.60 1.53 -7.06
C HIS A 46 -10.60 1.98 -8.11
N TRP A 47 -10.19 1.88 -9.37
CA TRP A 47 -11.02 2.26 -10.50
C TRP A 47 -10.98 1.20 -11.61
N GLY A 48 -12.12 1.02 -12.27
CA GLY A 48 -12.33 -0.01 -13.28
C GLY A 48 -13.80 -0.08 -13.69
N LEU A 49 -14.19 -1.11 -14.42
CA LEU A 49 -15.56 -1.26 -14.92
C LEU A 49 -16.59 -1.37 -13.79
N TYR A 50 -16.19 -1.89 -12.63
CA TYR A 50 -17.06 -1.98 -11.45
C TYR A 50 -17.58 -0.63 -10.97
N SER A 51 -16.89 0.48 -11.25
CA SER A 51 -17.40 1.82 -10.90
C SER A 51 -18.73 2.09 -11.60
N MET A 52 -18.91 1.64 -12.85
CA MET A 52 -20.13 1.82 -13.64
C MET A 52 -21.36 1.15 -13.03
N MET A 53 -21.16 0.11 -12.21
CA MET A 53 -22.23 -0.56 -11.48
C MET A 53 -22.54 0.13 -10.15
N GLY A 54 -21.59 0.93 -9.64
CA GLY A 54 -21.73 1.76 -8.45
C GLY A 54 -22.01 0.98 -7.17
N THR A 55 -21.38 -0.19 -7.01
CA THR A 55 -21.53 -1.04 -5.82
C THR A 55 -20.19 -1.35 -5.15
N THR A 56 -19.26 -2.00 -5.86
CA THR A 56 -17.95 -2.43 -5.36
C THR A 56 -17.23 -3.23 -6.46
N GLU A 57 -15.91 -3.24 -6.41
CA GLU A 57 -15.00 -4.07 -7.18
C GLU A 57 -15.23 -5.59 -7.09
N TRP A 58 -15.93 -6.09 -6.06
CA TRP A 58 -16.28 -7.51 -5.90
C TRP A 58 -17.59 -7.93 -6.58
N ILE A 59 -18.26 -7.01 -7.29
CA ILE A 59 -19.61 -7.26 -7.81
C ILE A 59 -19.70 -8.48 -8.74
N MET A 60 -18.66 -8.74 -9.54
CA MET A 60 -18.63 -9.86 -10.48
C MET A 60 -18.72 -11.22 -9.76
N THR A 61 -17.99 -11.39 -8.65
CA THR A 61 -18.05 -12.61 -7.84
C THR A 61 -19.27 -12.64 -6.92
N ASN A 62 -19.65 -11.52 -6.29
CA ASN A 62 -20.74 -11.50 -5.31
C ASN A 62 -22.13 -11.67 -5.94
N ARG A 63 -22.26 -11.46 -7.25
CA ARG A 63 -23.53 -11.61 -7.99
C ARG A 63 -23.44 -12.69 -9.06
N ASP A 64 -22.38 -13.50 -9.07
CA ASP A 64 -22.17 -14.56 -10.05
C ASP A 64 -22.35 -14.06 -11.49
N ILE A 65 -21.82 -12.87 -11.78
CA ILE A 65 -21.97 -12.26 -13.11
C ILE A 65 -21.16 -13.11 -14.09
N ASN A 66 -21.82 -13.54 -15.15
CA ASN A 66 -21.21 -14.38 -16.15
C ASN A 66 -19.97 -13.69 -16.77
N TYR A 67 -18.87 -14.44 -16.89
CA TYR A 67 -17.59 -13.93 -17.40
C TYR A 67 -17.63 -13.40 -18.84
N LYS A 68 -18.66 -13.75 -19.63
CA LYS A 68 -18.90 -13.20 -20.98
C LYS A 68 -19.80 -11.97 -20.98
N GLU A 69 -20.57 -11.77 -19.92
CA GLU A 69 -21.51 -10.65 -19.79
C GLU A 69 -20.82 -9.44 -19.18
N TYR A 70 -20.03 -9.62 -18.11
CA TYR A 70 -19.35 -8.51 -17.43
C TYR A 70 -18.44 -7.68 -18.38
N PRO A 71 -17.65 -8.28 -19.29
CA PRO A 71 -16.82 -7.52 -20.24
C PRO A 71 -17.60 -6.61 -21.19
N LYS A 72 -18.92 -6.78 -21.34
CA LYS A 72 -19.74 -5.88 -22.17
C LYS A 72 -19.77 -4.45 -21.63
N LEU A 73 -19.52 -4.25 -20.33
CA LEU A 73 -19.38 -2.92 -19.72
C LEU A 73 -18.28 -2.10 -20.40
N ALA A 74 -17.20 -2.73 -20.88
CA ALA A 74 -16.13 -2.04 -21.59
C ALA A 74 -16.64 -1.27 -22.83
N LYS A 75 -17.70 -1.76 -23.50
CA LYS A 75 -18.26 -1.12 -24.70
C LYS A 75 -18.89 0.25 -24.42
N THR A 76 -19.23 0.54 -23.16
CA THR A 76 -19.82 1.80 -22.73
C THR A 76 -18.95 2.56 -21.73
N PHE A 77 -17.78 2.04 -21.39
CA PHE A 77 -16.83 2.72 -20.51
C PHE A 77 -16.22 3.93 -21.23
N TYR A 78 -16.71 5.12 -20.89
CA TYR A 78 -16.25 6.41 -21.42
C TYR A 78 -16.17 7.45 -20.29
N PRO A 79 -15.09 7.44 -19.50
CA PRO A 79 -14.92 8.38 -18.40
C PRO A 79 -14.52 9.77 -18.91
N SER A 80 -15.53 10.55 -19.34
CA SER A 80 -15.35 11.87 -19.96
C SER A 80 -14.70 12.92 -19.05
N GLU A 81 -14.75 12.73 -17.74
CA GLU A 81 -14.21 13.64 -16.73
C GLU A 81 -12.83 13.20 -16.20
N PHE A 82 -12.27 12.10 -16.70
CA PHE A 82 -10.93 11.67 -16.33
C PHE A 82 -9.86 12.66 -16.81
N ASP A 83 -9.16 13.24 -15.82
CA ASP A 83 -8.00 14.10 -15.98
C ASP A 83 -6.91 13.70 -14.97
N ALA A 84 -5.85 13.06 -15.48
CA ALA A 84 -4.72 12.61 -14.68
C ALA A 84 -3.99 13.77 -13.98
N ASP A 85 -3.85 14.94 -14.60
CA ASP A 85 -3.20 16.09 -13.98
C ASP A 85 -4.07 16.64 -12.85
N ALA A 86 -5.39 16.70 -13.01
CA ALA A 86 -6.31 17.11 -11.95
C ALA A 86 -6.23 16.18 -10.75
N TRP A 87 -6.25 14.86 -10.98
CA TRP A 87 -6.11 13.85 -9.92
C TRP A 87 -4.78 14.01 -9.17
N VAL A 88 -3.65 14.02 -9.88
CA VAL A 88 -2.32 14.10 -9.28
C VAL A 88 -2.13 15.42 -8.52
N LYS A 89 -2.63 16.55 -9.04
CA LYS A 89 -2.57 17.85 -8.34
C LYS A 89 -3.38 17.84 -7.05
N ALA A 90 -4.61 17.32 -7.07
CA ALA A 90 -5.45 17.23 -5.87
C ALA A 90 -4.80 16.35 -4.79
N ILE A 91 -4.27 15.20 -5.20
CA ILE A 91 -3.57 14.26 -4.32
C ILE A 91 -2.30 14.87 -3.74
N LYS A 92 -1.50 15.55 -4.56
CA LYS A 92 -0.29 16.28 -4.11
C LYS A 92 -0.63 17.38 -3.11
N ALA A 93 -1.68 18.15 -3.38
CA ALA A 93 -2.15 19.21 -2.48
C ALA A 93 -2.64 18.67 -1.13
N ALA A 94 -3.11 17.42 -1.09
CA ALA A 94 -3.44 16.71 0.14
C ALA A 94 -2.20 16.31 0.97
N GLY A 95 -0.99 16.44 0.42
CA GLY A 95 0.27 16.06 1.06
C GLY A 95 0.74 14.64 0.73
N ALA A 96 -0.01 13.85 -0.04
CA ALA A 96 0.45 12.52 -0.43
C ALA A 96 1.75 12.59 -1.26
N ARG A 97 2.59 11.57 -1.14
CA ARG A 97 3.89 11.48 -1.81
C ARG A 97 3.95 10.42 -2.91
N TYR A 98 3.01 9.49 -2.88
CA TYR A 98 2.85 8.44 -3.88
C TYR A 98 1.37 8.14 -4.13
N ILE A 99 1.10 7.57 -5.30
CA ILE A 99 -0.23 7.10 -5.72
C ILE A 99 -0.12 5.63 -6.10
N THR A 100 -0.98 4.79 -5.54
CA THR A 100 -1.18 3.40 -5.99
C THR A 100 -2.49 3.34 -6.77
N ILE A 101 -2.48 2.82 -8.00
CA ILE A 101 -3.69 2.69 -8.83
C ILE A 101 -3.86 1.27 -9.36
N THR A 102 -5.09 0.78 -9.37
CA THR A 102 -5.45 -0.51 -9.98
C THR A 102 -5.17 -0.51 -11.48
N THR A 103 -4.04 -1.08 -11.89
CA THR A 103 -3.76 -1.30 -13.33
C THR A 103 -4.66 -2.36 -13.92
N ARG A 104 -4.98 -3.38 -13.10
CA ARG A 104 -5.88 -4.50 -13.36
C ARG A 104 -6.40 -5.00 -12.01
N HIS A 105 -7.71 -5.09 -11.85
CA HIS A 105 -8.33 -5.74 -10.68
C HIS A 105 -8.76 -7.17 -11.01
N HIS A 106 -9.37 -7.84 -10.04
CA HIS A 106 -9.89 -9.20 -10.15
C HIS A 106 -10.82 -9.46 -11.35
N ASP A 107 -11.54 -8.44 -11.81
CA ASP A 107 -12.42 -8.53 -12.99
C ASP A 107 -11.66 -8.64 -14.33
N GLY A 108 -10.33 -8.52 -14.29
CA GLY A 108 -9.43 -8.74 -15.40
C GLY A 108 -9.35 -7.58 -16.40
N PHE A 109 -10.04 -6.46 -16.18
CA PHE A 109 -9.99 -5.31 -17.06
C PHE A 109 -8.72 -4.50 -16.84
N SER A 110 -7.94 -4.26 -17.90
CA SER A 110 -6.69 -3.49 -17.82
C SER A 110 -6.93 -2.00 -18.09
N LEU A 111 -6.49 -1.11 -17.21
CA LEU A 111 -6.54 0.34 -17.40
C LEU A 111 -5.43 0.88 -18.34
N PHE A 112 -4.59 0.01 -18.87
CA PHE A 112 -3.43 0.34 -19.70
C PHE A 112 -3.41 -0.43 -21.02
N LYS A 113 -2.70 0.08 -22.03
CA LYS A 113 -2.52 -0.64 -23.29
C LYS A 113 -1.63 -1.86 -23.07
N THR A 114 -2.15 -3.02 -23.45
CA THR A 114 -1.42 -4.29 -23.41
C THR A 114 -1.54 -5.03 -24.73
N THR A 115 -0.50 -5.78 -25.11
CA THR A 115 -0.50 -6.61 -26.32
C THR A 115 -1.21 -7.95 -26.13
N THR A 116 -1.47 -8.35 -24.88
CA THR A 116 -1.93 -9.68 -24.53
C THR A 116 -3.45 -9.85 -24.48
N SER A 117 -4.20 -8.75 -24.56
CA SER A 117 -5.66 -8.75 -24.55
C SER A 117 -6.21 -7.42 -25.06
N THR A 118 -7.29 -7.46 -25.84
CA THR A 118 -8.06 -6.25 -26.21
C THR A 118 -9.02 -5.80 -25.11
N TYR A 119 -9.15 -6.55 -24.01
CA TYR A 119 -9.96 -6.18 -22.86
C TYR A 119 -9.21 -5.18 -21.97
N ASN A 120 -9.00 -3.99 -22.54
CA ASN A 120 -8.29 -2.90 -21.90
C ASN A 120 -8.92 -1.53 -22.28
N SER A 121 -8.56 -0.48 -21.55
CA SER A 121 -9.07 0.89 -21.73
C SER A 121 -8.84 1.47 -23.12
N VAL A 122 -7.78 1.05 -23.83
CA VAL A 122 -7.42 1.57 -25.15
C VAL A 122 -8.15 0.83 -26.27
N ASP A 123 -8.10 -0.49 -26.30
CA ASP A 123 -8.68 -1.26 -27.41
C ASP A 123 -10.16 -1.58 -27.19
N GLY A 124 -10.51 -1.91 -25.95
CA GLY A 124 -11.78 -2.53 -25.58
C GLY A 124 -12.92 -1.55 -25.30
N THR A 125 -12.62 -0.25 -25.27
CA THR A 125 -13.59 0.79 -24.89
C THR A 125 -13.71 1.88 -25.96
N PRO A 126 -14.79 2.69 -25.95
CA PRO A 126 -14.87 3.91 -26.74
C PRO A 126 -13.93 5.02 -26.23
N PHE A 127 -13.34 4.91 -25.03
CA PHE A 127 -12.48 5.94 -24.45
C PHE A 127 -11.12 6.05 -25.14
N LYS A 128 -10.55 4.93 -25.59
CA LYS A 128 -9.31 4.87 -26.40
C LYS A 128 -8.06 5.51 -25.79
N ARG A 129 -8.05 5.76 -24.48
CA ARG A 129 -6.96 6.42 -23.75
C ARG A 129 -6.28 5.45 -22.78
N ASP A 130 -4.95 5.52 -22.72
CA ASP A 130 -4.15 4.74 -21.77
C ASP A 130 -4.08 5.48 -20.43
N ILE A 131 -4.95 5.10 -19.51
CA ILE A 131 -5.12 5.75 -18.20
C ILE A 131 -3.84 5.67 -17.37
N ILE A 132 -3.16 4.51 -17.37
CA ILE A 132 -1.93 4.35 -16.59
C ILE A 132 -0.79 5.16 -17.20
N LYS A 133 -0.72 5.29 -18.53
CA LYS A 133 0.27 6.16 -19.18
C LYS A 133 0.06 7.63 -18.82
N GLU A 134 -1.17 8.10 -18.86
CA GLU A 134 -1.51 9.47 -18.47
C GLU A 134 -1.20 9.75 -16.98
N MET A 135 -1.50 8.79 -16.09
CA MET A 135 -1.15 8.87 -14.68
C MET A 135 0.35 8.88 -14.45
N ALA A 136 1.12 8.04 -15.16
CA ALA A 136 2.57 7.99 -15.07
C ALA A 136 3.20 9.33 -15.48
N ASP A 137 2.76 9.88 -16.61
CA ASP A 137 3.28 11.15 -17.11
C ASP A 137 2.89 12.32 -16.18
N ALA A 138 1.67 12.33 -15.64
CA ALA A 138 1.22 13.33 -14.67
C ALA A 138 1.98 13.23 -13.33
N CYS A 139 2.22 12.02 -12.84
CA CYS A 139 3.04 11.77 -11.64
C CYS A 139 4.46 12.30 -11.83
N GLN A 140 5.08 11.99 -12.98
CA GLN A 140 6.43 12.47 -13.31
C GLN A 140 6.49 14.00 -13.37
N ARG A 141 5.53 14.67 -14.03
CA ARG A 141 5.45 16.15 -14.08
C ARG A 141 5.35 16.79 -12.70
N ASN A 142 4.67 16.12 -11.77
CA ASN A 142 4.37 16.67 -10.45
C ASN A 142 5.32 16.16 -9.34
N GLY A 143 6.27 15.28 -9.66
CA GLY A 143 7.20 14.71 -8.67
C GLY A 143 6.52 13.84 -7.63
N ILE A 144 5.45 13.12 -8.01
CA ILE A 144 4.80 12.08 -7.20
C ILE A 144 5.24 10.72 -7.75
N LYS A 145 5.47 9.75 -6.87
CA LYS A 145 5.73 8.37 -7.29
C LYS A 145 4.44 7.67 -7.70
N LEU A 146 4.49 6.93 -8.81
CA LEU A 146 3.43 6.03 -9.21
C LEU A 146 3.76 4.61 -8.76
N HIS A 147 2.83 3.99 -8.05
CA HIS A 147 2.80 2.58 -7.68
C HIS A 147 1.67 1.91 -8.45
N LEU A 148 1.87 0.65 -8.82
CA LEU A 148 0.96 -0.11 -9.67
C LEU A 148 0.34 -1.23 -8.86
N TYR A 149 -0.97 -1.17 -8.62
CA TYR A 149 -1.68 -2.34 -8.14
C TYR A 149 -1.89 -3.31 -9.30
N TYR A 150 -1.63 -4.60 -9.06
CA TYR A 150 -1.85 -5.66 -10.02
C TYR A 150 -2.43 -6.90 -9.33
N SER A 151 -3.56 -7.39 -9.82
CA SER A 151 -4.15 -8.62 -9.29
C SER A 151 -3.55 -9.87 -9.93
N HIS A 152 -3.11 -10.81 -9.08
CA HIS A 152 -2.72 -12.16 -9.45
C HIS A 152 -3.90 -13.05 -9.87
N LEU A 153 -5.10 -12.75 -9.35
CA LEU A 153 -6.29 -13.53 -9.66
C LEU A 153 -7.07 -12.90 -10.82
N ASP A 154 -7.87 -13.71 -11.50
CA ASP A 154 -8.71 -13.25 -12.60
C ASP A 154 -10.03 -14.01 -12.63
N TRP A 155 -11.15 -13.30 -12.61
CA TRP A 155 -12.50 -13.89 -12.67
C TRP A 155 -13.02 -14.06 -14.09
N GLY A 156 -12.36 -13.51 -15.09
CA GLY A 156 -12.79 -13.49 -16.49
C GLY A 156 -12.06 -14.48 -17.38
N ARG A 157 -10.76 -14.71 -17.14
CA ARG A 157 -9.91 -15.55 -17.99
C ARG A 157 -10.14 -17.04 -17.73
N GLU A 158 -10.29 -17.81 -18.81
CA GLU A 158 -10.50 -19.26 -18.73
C GLU A 158 -9.22 -20.03 -18.39
N ASP A 159 -8.04 -19.46 -18.66
CA ASP A 159 -6.75 -20.10 -18.39
C ASP A 159 -6.23 -19.85 -16.96
N TYR A 160 -6.79 -18.89 -16.21
CA TYR A 160 -6.51 -18.76 -14.78
C TYR A 160 -7.08 -19.99 -14.04
N PRO A 161 -6.26 -20.76 -13.30
CA PRO A 161 -6.75 -21.80 -12.41
C PRO A 161 -7.67 -21.17 -11.37
N GLN A 162 -8.92 -21.58 -11.33
CA GLN A 162 -9.89 -20.98 -10.42
C GLN A 162 -9.61 -21.37 -8.96
N GLY A 163 -9.38 -20.38 -8.09
CA GLY A 163 -9.33 -20.55 -6.64
C GLY A 163 -10.71 -20.49 -5.99
N ARG A 164 -10.78 -19.92 -4.78
CA ARG A 164 -12.00 -19.89 -3.95
C ARG A 164 -13.03 -18.82 -4.35
N THR A 165 -12.67 -17.88 -5.22
CA THR A 165 -13.57 -16.80 -5.68
C THR A 165 -13.99 -16.94 -7.14
N GLY A 166 -14.97 -16.12 -7.55
CA GLY A 166 -15.52 -16.13 -8.91
C GLY A 166 -16.22 -17.44 -9.30
N LEU A 167 -16.61 -18.27 -8.33
CA LEU A 167 -17.12 -19.64 -8.54
C LEU A 167 -18.38 -19.69 -9.41
N GLY A 168 -19.29 -18.72 -9.30
CA GLY A 168 -20.51 -18.67 -10.11
C GLY A 168 -20.39 -17.86 -11.42
N THR A 169 -19.20 -17.38 -11.79
CA THR A 169 -19.00 -16.65 -13.06
C THR A 169 -19.25 -17.49 -14.31
N GLY A 170 -19.42 -18.81 -14.17
CA GLY A 170 -19.73 -19.72 -15.27
C GLY A 170 -18.52 -20.06 -16.17
N ARG A 171 -17.29 -19.83 -15.69
CA ARG A 171 -16.06 -20.24 -16.39
C ARG A 171 -15.91 -21.75 -16.41
N ASP A 172 -15.39 -22.27 -17.51
CA ASP A 172 -15.05 -23.68 -17.65
C ASP A 172 -13.70 -23.98 -16.97
N LYS A 173 -13.76 -24.63 -15.81
CA LYS A 173 -12.59 -25.05 -15.03
C LYS A 173 -11.66 -26.00 -15.79
N GLY A 174 -12.17 -26.73 -16.79
CA GLY A 174 -11.37 -27.67 -17.60
C GLY A 174 -10.36 -26.98 -18.52
N LYS A 175 -10.46 -25.65 -18.69
CA LYS A 175 -9.55 -24.85 -19.53
C LYS A 175 -8.40 -24.22 -18.77
N ALA A 176 -8.33 -24.42 -17.46
CA ALA A 176 -7.27 -23.88 -16.63
C ALA A 176 -5.88 -24.25 -17.17
N ASN A 177 -5.02 -23.26 -17.35
CA ASN A 177 -3.65 -23.41 -17.82
C ASN A 177 -2.79 -22.33 -17.19
N TRP A 178 -2.23 -22.67 -16.02
CA TRP A 178 -1.38 -21.75 -15.25
C TRP A 178 -0.21 -21.21 -16.06
N SER A 179 0.47 -22.04 -16.87
CA SER A 179 1.61 -21.58 -17.67
C SER A 179 1.22 -20.49 -18.68
N SER A 180 0.04 -20.61 -19.29
CA SER A 180 -0.53 -19.57 -20.16
C SER A 180 -0.82 -18.28 -19.39
N TYR A 181 -1.51 -18.38 -18.26
CA TYR A 181 -1.89 -17.22 -17.46
C TYR A 181 -0.68 -16.52 -16.81
N TYR A 182 0.30 -17.28 -16.32
CA TYR A 182 1.55 -16.76 -15.78
C TYR A 182 2.36 -16.00 -16.84
N LYS A 183 2.47 -16.55 -18.06
CA LYS A 183 3.09 -15.84 -19.19
C LYS A 183 2.34 -14.56 -19.54
N PHE A 184 1.00 -14.60 -19.54
CA PHE A 184 0.15 -13.44 -19.76
C PHE A 184 0.44 -12.34 -18.74
N MET A 185 0.40 -12.67 -17.45
CA MET A 185 0.66 -11.75 -16.34
C MET A 185 2.06 -11.15 -16.40
N ASN A 186 3.09 -11.97 -16.61
CA ASN A 186 4.46 -11.48 -16.66
C ASN A 186 4.75 -10.63 -17.91
N THR A 187 4.03 -10.86 -19.01
CA THR A 187 4.09 -9.97 -20.18
C THR A 187 3.51 -8.60 -19.83
N GLN A 188 2.34 -8.56 -19.16
CA GLN A 188 1.72 -7.32 -18.70
C GLN A 188 2.61 -6.55 -17.71
N LEU A 189 3.17 -7.24 -16.71
CA LEU A 189 4.12 -6.63 -15.76
C LEU A 189 5.37 -6.10 -16.46
N THR A 190 5.89 -6.81 -17.47
CA THR A 190 7.01 -6.32 -18.28
C THR A 190 6.65 -5.05 -19.03
N GLU A 191 5.48 -4.99 -19.68
CA GLU A 191 5.00 -3.78 -20.35
C GLU A 191 4.88 -2.60 -19.36
N LEU A 192 4.26 -2.83 -18.21
CA LEU A 192 4.10 -1.83 -17.14
C LEU A 192 5.45 -1.29 -16.65
N LEU A 193 6.45 -2.15 -16.49
CA LEU A 193 7.78 -1.79 -15.99
C LEU A 193 8.75 -1.28 -17.06
N THR A 194 8.38 -1.28 -18.34
CA THR A 194 9.28 -0.83 -19.42
C THR A 194 8.73 0.34 -20.23
N HIS A 195 7.41 0.55 -20.27
CA HIS A 195 6.77 1.59 -21.10
C HIS A 195 6.24 2.80 -20.30
N TYR A 196 6.15 2.69 -18.98
CA TYR A 196 5.47 3.69 -18.12
C TYR A 196 6.45 4.49 -17.25
N GLY A 197 7.76 4.44 -17.56
CA GLY A 197 8.79 5.15 -16.81
C GLY A 197 9.11 4.51 -15.45
N PRO A 198 9.76 5.25 -14.54
CA PRO A 198 10.12 4.73 -13.22
C PRO A 198 8.87 4.46 -12.36
N ILE A 199 8.73 3.23 -11.92
CA ILE A 199 7.67 2.76 -11.02
C ILE A 199 8.24 2.66 -9.60
N GLY A 200 7.50 3.17 -8.62
CA GLY A 200 7.91 3.15 -7.22
C GLY A 200 7.66 1.80 -6.55
N ALA A 201 6.52 1.17 -6.83
CA ALA A 201 6.19 -0.15 -6.32
C ALA A 201 5.22 -0.91 -7.23
N VAL A 202 5.30 -2.24 -7.20
CA VAL A 202 4.21 -3.14 -7.61
C VAL A 202 3.53 -3.68 -6.36
N TRP A 203 2.24 -3.36 -6.24
CA TRP A 203 1.38 -3.75 -5.14
C TRP A 203 0.49 -4.90 -5.61
N PHE A 204 0.81 -6.11 -5.18
CA PHE A 204 0.12 -7.31 -5.60
C PHE A 204 -1.05 -7.66 -4.69
N ASP A 205 -2.05 -8.32 -5.28
CA ASP A 205 -3.21 -8.83 -4.56
C ASP A 205 -3.74 -10.11 -5.18
N GLY A 206 -4.57 -10.86 -4.45
CA GLY A 206 -5.29 -12.03 -4.93
C GLY A 206 -4.54 -13.35 -4.80
N TRP A 207 -3.32 -13.35 -4.26
CA TRP A 207 -2.56 -14.56 -3.96
C TRP A 207 -3.34 -15.50 -3.01
N TRP A 208 -4.12 -14.92 -2.09
CA TRP A 208 -4.93 -15.66 -1.13
C TRP A 208 -6.07 -16.47 -1.79
N ASP A 209 -6.34 -16.32 -3.09
CA ASP A 209 -7.43 -17.05 -3.77
C ASP A 209 -7.22 -18.57 -3.74
N HIS A 210 -5.98 -19.02 -3.58
CA HIS A 210 -5.60 -20.44 -3.46
C HIS A 210 -5.14 -20.84 -2.05
N ASP A 211 -5.45 -20.05 -1.02
CA ASP A 211 -5.07 -20.33 0.38
C ASP A 211 -5.79 -21.55 0.99
N SER A 212 -6.90 -21.97 0.37
CA SER A 212 -7.74 -23.10 0.81
C SER A 212 -7.60 -24.35 -0.05
N ASP A 213 -6.64 -24.38 -0.98
CA ASP A 213 -6.46 -25.52 -1.89
C ASP A 213 -5.93 -26.75 -1.16
N ALA A 214 -6.43 -27.93 -1.55
CA ALA A 214 -5.97 -29.20 -0.98
C ALA A 214 -4.49 -29.49 -1.25
N LYS A 215 -3.96 -28.94 -2.34
CA LYS A 215 -2.53 -28.94 -2.68
C LYS A 215 -2.10 -27.47 -2.80
N PRO A 216 -1.05 -27.02 -2.09
CA PRO A 216 -0.57 -25.66 -2.21
C PRO A 216 -0.32 -25.29 -3.67
N PHE A 217 -0.88 -24.16 -4.09
CA PHE A 217 -0.71 -23.64 -5.43
C PHE A 217 0.66 -22.95 -5.54
N ASP A 218 1.44 -23.33 -6.56
CA ASP A 218 2.73 -22.69 -6.83
C ASP A 218 2.52 -21.45 -7.72
N TRP A 219 2.53 -20.29 -7.07
CA TRP A 219 2.43 -18.99 -7.72
C TRP A 219 3.68 -18.57 -8.49
N GLN A 220 4.80 -19.30 -8.37
CA GLN A 220 6.08 -18.97 -9.02
C GLN A 220 6.53 -17.51 -8.76
N LEU A 221 6.35 -17.06 -7.51
CA LEU A 221 6.68 -15.71 -7.06
C LEU A 221 8.18 -15.39 -7.16
N PRO A 222 9.13 -16.29 -6.82
CA PRO A 222 10.56 -15.97 -6.88
C PRO A 222 11.02 -15.50 -8.26
N GLU A 223 10.59 -16.18 -9.33
CA GLU A 223 10.93 -15.83 -10.70
C GLU A 223 10.26 -14.51 -11.14
N GLN A 224 9.03 -14.27 -10.71
CA GLN A 224 8.30 -13.04 -11.00
C GLN A 224 8.96 -11.84 -10.30
N TYR A 225 9.30 -11.98 -9.02
CA TYR A 225 9.95 -10.92 -8.25
C TYR A 225 11.35 -10.61 -8.78
N ALA A 226 12.13 -11.65 -9.12
CA ALA A 226 13.43 -11.48 -9.77
C ALA A 226 13.33 -10.77 -11.13
N MET A 227 12.26 -11.01 -11.90
CA MET A 227 12.00 -10.28 -13.15
C MET A 227 11.74 -8.80 -12.89
N ILE A 228 10.90 -8.47 -11.90
CA ILE A 228 10.56 -7.08 -11.55
C ILE A 228 11.82 -6.31 -11.12
N HIS A 229 12.61 -6.86 -10.20
CA HIS A 229 13.85 -6.22 -9.75
C HIS A 229 14.92 -6.14 -10.85
N ARG A 230 14.94 -7.07 -11.81
CA ARG A 230 15.83 -6.96 -12.98
C ARG A 230 15.42 -5.83 -13.92
N LEU A 231 14.12 -5.63 -14.12
CA LEU A 231 13.60 -4.57 -14.99
C LEU A 231 13.73 -3.20 -14.34
N GLN A 232 13.42 -3.10 -13.05
CA GLN A 232 13.52 -1.87 -12.25
C GLN A 232 14.07 -2.19 -10.85
N PRO A 233 15.40 -2.11 -10.64
CA PRO A 233 16.03 -2.46 -9.35
C PRO A 233 15.54 -1.65 -8.15
N GLN A 234 15.02 -0.45 -8.37
CA GLN A 234 14.44 0.40 -7.33
C GLN A 234 12.97 0.12 -7.03
N CYS A 235 12.26 -0.64 -7.87
CA CYS A 235 10.83 -0.89 -7.72
C CYS A 235 10.60 -1.81 -6.53
N LEU A 236 9.81 -1.33 -5.57
CA LEU A 236 9.43 -2.11 -4.39
C LEU A 236 8.36 -3.15 -4.75
N ILE A 237 8.38 -4.29 -4.08
CA ILE A 237 7.34 -5.31 -4.18
C ILE A 237 6.64 -5.43 -2.82
N GLY A 238 5.32 -5.32 -2.83
CA GLY A 238 4.46 -5.69 -1.69
C GLY A 238 3.35 -6.60 -2.19
N ASN A 239 3.03 -7.64 -1.43
CA ASN A 239 1.95 -8.57 -1.78
C ASN A 239 0.94 -8.67 -0.63
N ASN A 240 -0.32 -8.32 -0.90
CA ASN A 240 -1.40 -8.34 0.07
C ASN A 240 -1.96 -9.75 0.26
N HIS A 241 -1.10 -10.68 0.67
CA HIS A 241 -1.47 -12.07 0.90
C HIS A 241 -1.78 -12.39 2.38
N HIS A 242 -1.80 -11.36 3.26
CA HIS A 242 -2.07 -11.49 4.70
C HIS A 242 -1.17 -12.50 5.44
N GLN A 243 0.08 -12.64 4.98
CA GLN A 243 1.12 -13.47 5.61
C GLN A 243 2.32 -12.58 5.96
N THR A 244 3.26 -13.12 6.72
CA THR A 244 4.59 -12.51 6.85
C THR A 244 5.26 -12.47 5.47
N PRO A 245 5.97 -11.38 5.10
CA PRO A 245 6.52 -11.21 3.76
C PRO A 245 7.42 -12.35 3.29
N PHE A 246 7.28 -12.72 2.01
CA PHE A 246 8.14 -13.71 1.37
C PHE A 246 9.48 -13.11 0.91
N PRO A 247 10.53 -13.94 0.72
CA PRO A 247 11.77 -13.48 0.09
C PRO A 247 11.50 -12.84 -1.29
N GLY A 248 12.06 -11.66 -1.51
CA GLY A 248 11.79 -10.84 -2.70
C GLY A 248 10.81 -9.70 -2.45
N GLU A 249 10.09 -9.70 -1.33
CA GLU A 249 9.25 -8.56 -0.94
C GLU A 249 10.06 -7.48 -0.23
N ASP A 250 9.68 -6.24 -0.47
CA ASP A 250 10.39 -5.04 -0.02
C ASP A 250 9.58 -4.20 0.96
N ILE A 251 8.25 -4.38 1.00
CA ILE A 251 7.32 -3.74 1.94
C ILE A 251 6.34 -4.78 2.49
N GLN A 252 5.79 -4.54 3.67
CA GLN A 252 4.73 -5.33 4.26
C GLN A 252 3.41 -4.55 4.32
N ILE A 253 2.33 -5.22 3.94
CA ILE A 253 0.99 -4.62 3.85
C ILE A 253 0.12 -5.09 5.03
N PHE A 254 -0.68 -4.17 5.56
CA PHE A 254 -1.75 -4.43 6.53
C PHE A 254 -3.05 -3.85 5.97
N GLU A 255 -4.05 -4.71 5.81
CA GLU A 255 -5.32 -4.30 5.22
C GLU A 255 -6.33 -3.94 6.30
N ARG A 256 -6.90 -2.74 6.22
CA ARG A 256 -7.97 -2.20 7.09
C ARG A 256 -7.63 -2.13 8.59
N ASP A 257 -6.39 -2.43 8.96
CA ASP A 257 -5.85 -2.33 10.30
C ASP A 257 -4.44 -1.71 10.29
N LEU A 258 -4.05 -1.13 11.42
CA LEU A 258 -2.66 -0.71 11.64
C LEU A 258 -1.80 -1.90 12.10
N PRO A 259 -0.45 -1.86 11.94
CA PRO A 259 0.39 -2.97 12.38
C PRO A 259 0.17 -3.33 13.86
N GLY A 260 -0.05 -4.62 14.11
CA GLY A 260 -0.35 -5.15 15.45
C GLY A 260 -1.83 -5.11 15.84
N GLU A 261 -2.70 -4.65 14.94
CA GLU A 261 -4.16 -4.77 15.06
C GLU A 261 -4.68 -5.85 14.10
N ASN A 262 -5.90 -6.35 14.35
CA ASN A 262 -6.56 -7.31 13.46
C ASN A 262 -8.09 -7.25 13.61
N LYS A 263 -8.67 -6.04 13.64
CA LYS A 263 -10.11 -5.85 13.83
C LYS A 263 -10.91 -6.27 12.61
N ALA A 264 -10.34 -6.10 11.41
CA ALA A 264 -10.94 -6.52 10.15
C ALA A 264 -10.71 -8.00 9.82
N GLY A 265 -9.80 -8.68 10.54
CA GLY A 265 -9.47 -10.09 10.33
C GLY A 265 -8.45 -10.35 9.21
N LEU A 266 -7.87 -9.30 8.63
CA LEU A 266 -6.96 -9.35 7.47
C LEU A 266 -5.50 -8.99 7.80
N SER A 267 -5.19 -8.81 9.09
CA SER A 267 -3.90 -8.28 9.56
C SER A 267 -3.29 -9.09 10.72
N GLY A 268 -3.60 -10.40 10.79
CA GLY A 268 -3.14 -11.30 11.85
C GLY A 268 -1.67 -11.75 11.76
N GLN A 269 -0.97 -11.40 10.68
CA GLN A 269 0.43 -11.74 10.43
C GLN A 269 1.40 -11.06 11.41
N SER A 270 2.59 -11.66 11.56
CA SER A 270 3.67 -11.05 12.34
C SER A 270 4.22 -9.80 11.64
N ILE A 271 4.57 -8.77 12.43
CA ILE A 271 5.20 -7.55 11.91
C ILE A 271 6.67 -7.86 11.58
N SER A 272 7.05 -7.64 10.33
CA SER A 272 8.41 -7.84 9.82
C SER A 272 9.29 -6.61 10.07
N ARG A 273 10.55 -6.69 9.64
CA ARG A 273 11.51 -5.57 9.63
C ARG A 273 11.44 -4.70 8.37
N LEU A 274 10.60 -5.06 7.39
CA LEU A 274 10.43 -4.28 6.17
C LEU A 274 9.69 -2.98 6.49
N PRO A 275 9.79 -1.96 5.62
CA PRO A 275 8.83 -0.86 5.62
C PRO A 275 7.39 -1.37 5.65
N LEU A 276 6.55 -0.73 6.45
CA LEU A 276 5.16 -1.13 6.65
C LEU A 276 4.22 -0.15 5.96
N GLU A 277 3.13 -0.65 5.39
CA GLU A 277 2.04 0.15 4.84
C GLU A 277 0.70 -0.40 5.32
N SER A 278 -0.16 0.49 5.81
CA SER A 278 -1.56 0.16 6.07
C SER A 278 -2.44 0.76 4.99
N CYS A 279 -3.19 -0.07 4.26
CA CYS A 279 -4.20 0.40 3.33
C CYS A 279 -5.56 0.52 4.02
N GLN A 280 -6.26 1.62 3.79
CA GLN A 280 -7.51 1.97 4.46
C GLN A 280 -8.49 2.64 3.52
N THR A 281 -9.77 2.28 3.62
CA THR A 281 -10.85 2.93 2.86
C THR A 281 -11.22 4.27 3.47
N ILE A 282 -11.48 5.29 2.64
CA ILE A 282 -11.97 6.58 3.13
C ILE A 282 -13.44 6.52 3.59
N ASN A 283 -14.22 5.64 2.97
CA ASN A 283 -15.58 5.24 3.33
C ASN A 283 -15.58 3.72 3.63
N ASP A 284 -16.64 2.98 3.32
CA ASP A 284 -16.74 1.55 3.61
C ASP A 284 -16.32 0.63 2.45
N HIS A 285 -15.93 1.20 1.30
CA HIS A 285 -15.61 0.43 0.09
C HIS A 285 -14.27 0.84 -0.56
N TRP A 286 -13.66 -0.09 -1.30
CA TRP A 286 -12.49 0.22 -2.13
C TRP A 286 -12.91 0.90 -3.44
N GLY A 287 -13.73 0.21 -4.25
CA GLY A 287 -14.33 0.78 -5.46
C GLY A 287 -15.49 1.74 -5.15
N TYR A 288 -15.88 2.52 -6.17
CA TYR A 288 -17.01 3.44 -6.06
C TYR A 288 -18.33 2.72 -5.74
N ASN A 289 -19.05 3.24 -4.74
CA ASN A 289 -20.37 2.79 -4.33
C ASN A 289 -21.32 4.00 -4.30
N LEU A 290 -22.42 3.94 -5.06
CA LEU A 290 -23.42 5.00 -5.22
C LEU A 290 -24.15 5.36 -3.92
N THR A 291 -24.22 4.41 -2.99
CA THR A 291 -25.02 4.50 -1.76
C THR A 291 -24.18 4.63 -0.50
N ASP A 292 -22.85 4.66 -0.63
CA ASP A 292 -21.93 4.81 0.49
C ASP A 292 -21.46 6.26 0.64
N ASP A 293 -22.16 7.00 1.49
CA ASP A 293 -21.79 8.34 1.94
C ASP A 293 -21.11 8.33 3.32
N ASN A 294 -20.78 7.16 3.87
CA ASN A 294 -20.17 6.98 5.19
C ASN A 294 -18.66 7.30 5.19
N TYR A 295 -18.32 8.51 4.77
CA TYR A 295 -16.96 9.01 4.72
C TYR A 295 -16.46 9.33 6.13
N LYS A 296 -15.36 8.68 6.51
CA LYS A 296 -14.61 8.99 7.73
C LYS A 296 -14.36 10.50 7.82
N SER A 297 -14.51 11.04 9.02
CA SER A 297 -14.35 12.47 9.27
C SER A 297 -12.89 12.90 9.09
N PRO A 298 -12.62 14.21 8.87
CA PRO A 298 -11.25 14.72 8.87
C PRO A 298 -10.47 14.37 10.13
N LYS A 299 -11.12 14.37 11.31
CA LYS A 299 -10.50 13.99 12.58
C LYS A 299 -10.02 12.53 12.53
N GLU A 300 -10.89 11.60 12.13
CA GLU A 300 -10.54 10.18 12.06
C GLU A 300 -9.39 9.93 11.07
N LEU A 301 -9.44 10.54 9.88
CA LEU A 301 -8.42 10.34 8.86
C LEU A 301 -7.05 10.91 9.26
N ILE A 302 -7.03 12.12 9.84
CA ILE A 302 -5.79 12.73 10.34
C ILE A 302 -5.22 11.90 11.50
N GLN A 303 -6.05 11.51 12.46
CA GLN A 303 -5.59 10.70 13.59
C GLN A 303 -5.10 9.32 13.13
N MET A 304 -5.71 8.73 12.11
CA MET A 304 -5.26 7.47 11.51
C MET A 304 -3.89 7.61 10.86
N LEU A 305 -3.64 8.69 10.11
CA LEU A 305 -2.32 8.99 9.54
C LEU A 305 -1.26 9.14 10.63
N VAL A 306 -1.58 9.88 11.70
CA VAL A 306 -0.68 10.07 12.83
C VAL A 306 -0.39 8.74 13.54
N ARG A 307 -1.40 7.92 13.79
CA ARG A 307 -1.24 6.59 14.39
C ARG A 307 -0.42 5.65 13.53
N ALA A 308 -0.60 5.66 12.20
CA ALA A 308 0.22 4.91 11.27
C ALA A 308 1.69 5.33 11.38
N ALA A 309 1.97 6.63 11.33
CA ALA A 309 3.33 7.15 11.48
C ALA A 309 3.96 6.77 12.83
N GLY A 310 3.19 6.82 13.92
CA GLY A 310 3.62 6.40 15.26
C GLY A 310 3.91 4.90 15.40
N LYS A 311 3.25 4.07 14.60
CA LYS A 311 3.55 2.63 14.44
C LYS A 311 4.63 2.36 13.38
N ASN A 312 5.36 3.40 12.96
CA ASN A 312 6.39 3.36 11.94
C ASN A 312 5.90 2.85 10.56
N ALA A 313 4.62 3.04 10.25
CA ALA A 313 4.00 2.65 9.00
C ALA A 313 3.61 3.85 8.13
N ASN A 314 3.48 3.60 6.84
CA ASN A 314 2.80 4.49 5.93
C ASN A 314 1.28 4.25 5.98
N LEU A 315 0.49 5.30 5.73
CA LEU A 315 -0.93 5.19 5.44
C LEU A 315 -1.16 5.31 3.94
N LEU A 316 -1.81 4.30 3.35
CA LEU A 316 -2.32 4.32 1.98
C LEU A 316 -3.85 4.48 2.03
N LEU A 317 -4.34 5.70 1.82
CA LEU A 317 -5.77 6.01 1.92
C LEU A 317 -6.47 5.86 0.57
N ASN A 318 -7.48 5.02 0.51
CA ASN A 318 -8.20 4.70 -0.71
C ASN A 318 -9.33 5.67 -1.06
N ILE A 319 -9.49 5.92 -2.36
CA ILE A 319 -10.63 6.57 -3.00
C ILE A 319 -11.07 5.70 -4.17
N GLY A 320 -12.38 5.47 -4.30
CA GLY A 320 -12.99 4.89 -5.50
C GLY A 320 -13.50 6.00 -6.43
N PRO A 321 -12.83 6.28 -7.57
CA PRO A 321 -13.27 7.32 -8.50
C PRO A 321 -14.60 6.97 -9.16
N GLU A 322 -15.36 8.00 -9.51
CA GLU A 322 -16.67 7.89 -10.14
C GLU A 322 -16.59 7.26 -11.54
N PRO A 323 -17.70 6.73 -12.10
CA PRO A 323 -17.72 6.16 -13.45
C PRO A 323 -17.23 7.12 -14.53
N GLY A 324 -17.54 8.42 -14.36
CA GLY A 324 -17.12 9.49 -15.27
C GLY A 324 -15.64 9.81 -15.20
N GLY A 325 -14.90 9.32 -14.20
CA GLY A 325 -13.49 9.63 -13.97
C GLY A 325 -13.23 10.85 -13.09
N ALA A 326 -14.25 11.40 -12.44
CA ALA A 326 -14.08 12.38 -11.37
C ALA A 326 -13.66 11.70 -10.05
N LEU A 327 -12.89 12.40 -9.22
CA LEU A 327 -12.75 12.02 -7.81
C LEU A 327 -13.98 12.51 -7.05
N PRO A 328 -14.60 11.69 -6.17
CA PRO A 328 -15.79 12.11 -5.44
C PRO A 328 -15.57 13.40 -4.66
N GLU A 329 -16.54 14.30 -4.66
CA GLU A 329 -16.43 15.60 -4.00
C GLU A 329 -16.15 15.46 -2.49
N LEU A 330 -16.79 14.49 -1.82
CA LEU A 330 -16.54 14.20 -0.42
C LEU A 330 -15.09 13.74 -0.18
N ALA A 331 -14.52 12.90 -1.06
CA ALA A 331 -13.12 12.53 -0.99
C ALA A 331 -12.20 13.75 -1.14
N LEU A 332 -12.46 14.62 -2.12
CA LEU A 332 -11.70 15.86 -2.32
C LEU A 332 -11.76 16.76 -1.07
N ASN A 333 -12.92 16.90 -0.44
CA ASN A 333 -13.09 17.67 0.79
C ASN A 333 -12.25 17.08 1.95
N ARG A 334 -12.19 15.75 2.09
CA ARG A 334 -11.33 15.09 3.09
C ARG A 334 -9.84 15.28 2.79
N LEU A 335 -9.43 15.13 1.54
CA LEU A 335 -8.06 15.37 1.08
C LEU A 335 -7.61 16.80 1.38
N GLN A 336 -8.46 17.80 1.13
CA GLN A 336 -8.17 19.19 1.44
C GLN A 336 -7.97 19.42 2.96
N ALA A 337 -8.79 18.78 3.80
CA ALA A 337 -8.65 18.89 5.25
C ALA A 337 -7.33 18.27 5.76
N ILE A 338 -6.98 17.09 5.24
CA ILE A 338 -5.69 16.42 5.51
C ILE A 338 -4.52 17.30 5.06
N GLY A 339 -4.59 17.83 3.83
CA GLY A 339 -3.55 18.71 3.28
C GLY A 339 -3.35 19.99 4.09
N LYS A 340 -4.43 20.63 4.54
CA LYS A 340 -4.36 21.79 5.45
C LYS A 340 -3.63 21.46 6.74
N TRP A 341 -3.89 20.29 7.32
CA TRP A 341 -3.22 19.84 8.54
C TRP A 341 -1.74 19.51 8.29
N LEU A 342 -1.42 18.77 7.23
CA LEU A 342 -0.05 18.39 6.86
C LEU A 342 0.82 19.59 6.45
N ASN A 343 0.25 20.64 5.88
CA ASN A 343 0.99 21.87 5.60
C ASN A 343 1.51 22.54 6.88
N LYS A 344 0.81 22.38 8.00
CA LYS A 344 1.21 22.95 9.30
C LYS A 344 2.07 21.99 10.11
N TYR A 345 1.76 20.69 10.09
CA TYR A 345 2.33 19.71 11.00
C TYR A 345 3.13 18.61 10.31
N GLY A 346 3.31 18.66 8.98
CA GLY A 346 3.97 17.59 8.22
C GLY A 346 5.40 17.27 8.66
N GLU A 347 6.12 18.21 9.28
CA GLU A 347 7.45 17.96 9.86
C GLU A 347 7.44 16.85 10.91
N THR A 348 6.34 16.70 11.64
CA THR A 348 6.18 15.69 12.70
C THR A 348 5.76 14.32 12.13
N ILE A 349 5.61 14.22 10.81
CA ILE A 349 5.19 13.00 10.10
C ILE A 349 6.27 12.58 9.10
N TYR A 350 6.56 13.41 8.10
CA TYR A 350 7.50 13.05 7.02
C TYR A 350 8.94 12.92 7.50
N GLY A 351 9.63 11.87 7.04
CA GLY A 351 11.02 11.58 7.43
C GLY A 351 11.19 11.24 8.91
N THR A 352 10.10 10.93 9.62
CA THR A 352 10.15 10.43 11.00
C THR A 352 10.17 8.90 11.03
N ARG A 353 10.49 8.34 12.19
CA ARG A 353 10.22 6.94 12.54
C ARG A 353 9.26 6.89 13.73
N GLY A 354 8.77 5.70 14.07
CA GLY A 354 8.10 5.47 15.35
C GLY A 354 9.00 5.96 16.49
N GLY A 355 8.46 6.77 17.40
CA GLY A 355 9.25 7.35 18.48
C GLY A 355 9.54 6.34 19.60
N ILE A 356 10.43 6.73 20.51
CA ILE A 356 10.79 5.90 21.67
C ILE A 356 9.64 5.63 22.67
N VAL A 357 8.49 6.30 22.49
CA VAL A 357 7.29 6.07 23.29
C VAL A 357 6.28 5.32 22.44
N ASP A 358 6.01 4.08 22.84
CA ASP A 358 5.05 3.22 22.16
C ASP A 358 3.64 3.85 22.13
N PRO A 359 2.79 3.45 21.17
CA PRO A 359 1.40 3.88 21.12
C PRO A 359 0.64 3.64 22.44
N HIS A 360 -0.18 4.62 22.82
CA HIS A 360 -1.08 4.58 23.98
C HIS A 360 -2.49 5.03 23.59
N ASP A 361 -3.45 4.88 24.50
CA ASP A 361 -4.83 5.34 24.29
C ASP A 361 -4.91 6.84 24.00
N TRP A 362 -4.01 7.61 24.62
CA TRP A 362 -3.96 9.06 24.43
C TRP A 362 -3.37 9.51 23.09
N GLY A 363 -2.64 8.64 22.40
CA GLY A 363 -1.95 8.99 21.17
C GLY A 363 -0.67 8.20 20.91
N VAL A 364 0.26 8.80 20.18
CA VAL A 364 1.48 8.13 19.71
C VAL A 364 2.68 9.06 19.76
N SER A 365 3.87 8.54 19.46
CA SER A 365 5.05 9.37 19.23
C SER A 365 5.71 9.08 17.88
N THR A 366 6.25 10.13 17.27
CA THR A 366 7.14 10.05 16.11
C THR A 366 8.47 10.71 16.44
N GLN A 367 9.55 10.33 15.75
CA GLN A 367 10.87 10.83 16.07
C GLN A 367 11.73 11.09 14.84
N ARG A 368 12.51 12.17 14.90
CA ARG A 368 13.55 12.49 13.93
C ARG A 368 14.79 13.02 14.63
N GLY A 369 15.87 12.25 14.60
CA GLY A 369 17.08 12.55 15.37
C GLY A 369 16.77 12.66 16.87
N ASN A 370 17.11 13.79 17.47
CA ASN A 370 16.85 14.08 18.88
C ASN A 370 15.51 14.78 19.14
N LYS A 371 14.66 14.97 18.12
CA LYS A 371 13.31 15.53 18.28
C LYS A 371 12.29 14.40 18.36
N LEU A 372 11.59 14.32 19.48
CA LEU A 372 10.48 13.39 19.71
C LEU A 372 9.18 14.21 19.72
N TYR A 373 8.26 13.90 18.83
CA TYR A 373 6.95 14.53 18.75
C TYR A 373 5.93 13.64 19.46
N ILE A 374 5.31 14.17 20.52
CA ILE A 374 4.23 13.51 21.25
C ILE A 374 2.92 14.01 20.65
N HIS A 375 2.22 13.12 19.95
CA HIS A 375 0.93 13.38 19.33
C HIS A 375 -0.18 13.02 20.30
N ILE A 376 -0.80 14.02 20.93
CA ILE A 376 -1.87 13.83 21.92
C ILE A 376 -3.20 13.94 21.18
N LEU A 377 -3.80 12.78 20.90
CA LEU A 377 -5.00 12.61 20.07
C LEU A 377 -6.29 12.55 20.91
N ASN A 378 -6.18 12.06 22.14
CA ASN A 378 -7.29 11.98 23.08
C ASN A 378 -6.78 12.03 24.53
N CYS A 379 -6.92 13.15 25.22
CA CYS A 379 -6.50 13.26 26.62
C CYS A 379 -7.66 13.76 27.46
N MET A 380 -7.84 13.17 28.65
CA MET A 380 -8.93 13.50 29.56
C MET A 380 -8.52 14.50 30.64
N ASP A 381 -7.21 14.72 30.80
CA ASP A 381 -6.63 15.49 31.90
C ASP A 381 -5.71 16.61 31.37
N SER A 382 -5.49 17.63 32.18
CA SER A 382 -4.52 18.70 31.89
C SER A 382 -3.07 18.29 32.18
N SER A 383 -2.84 17.01 32.50
CA SER A 383 -1.50 16.46 32.71
C SER A 383 -1.39 15.08 32.07
N LEU A 384 -0.23 14.79 31.50
CA LEU A 384 0.00 13.52 30.78
C LEU A 384 1.35 12.93 31.13
N PHE A 385 1.36 11.68 31.57
CA PHE A 385 2.59 10.93 31.78
C PHE A 385 3.12 10.36 30.46
N ILE A 386 4.41 10.58 30.19
CA ILE A 386 5.13 10.11 29.00
C ILE A 386 6.27 9.18 29.46
N PRO A 387 6.21 7.87 29.15
CA PRO A 387 7.20 6.89 29.57
C PRO A 387 8.47 6.97 28.72
N THR A 388 9.29 7.99 28.95
CA THR A 388 10.54 8.24 28.19
C THR A 388 11.70 7.30 28.57
N GLY A 389 11.52 6.44 29.57
CA GLY A 389 12.54 5.53 30.06
C GLY A 389 13.71 6.28 30.71
N SER A 390 14.93 5.91 30.33
CA SER A 390 16.17 6.56 30.79
C SER A 390 16.55 7.81 29.98
N HIS A 391 15.80 8.15 28.93
CA HIS A 391 16.13 9.28 28.05
C HIS A 391 15.99 10.61 28.79
N LYS A 392 17.03 11.44 28.73
CA LYS A 392 17.01 12.78 29.30
C LYS A 392 16.21 13.71 28.40
N ILE A 393 15.30 14.50 28.98
CA ILE A 393 14.51 15.51 28.26
C ILE A 393 15.07 16.89 28.56
N LYS A 394 15.53 17.60 27.53
CA LYS A 394 16.10 18.96 27.64
C LYS A 394 15.03 20.04 27.65
N SER A 395 14.01 19.88 26.81
CA SER A 395 12.92 20.86 26.66
C SER A 395 11.66 20.20 26.14
N ALA A 396 10.53 20.84 26.43
CA ALA A 396 9.21 20.52 25.90
C ALA A 396 8.51 21.80 25.44
N THR A 397 8.01 21.81 24.21
CA THR A 397 7.32 22.97 23.61
C THR A 397 6.14 22.50 22.77
N VAL A 398 5.06 23.28 22.76
CA VAL A 398 3.95 23.01 21.84
C VAL A 398 4.44 23.26 20.41
N PHE A 399 4.36 22.24 19.56
CA PHE A 399 4.93 22.29 18.22
C PHE A 399 4.31 23.41 17.38
N GLY A 400 5.14 24.06 16.56
CA GLY A 400 4.73 25.22 15.77
C GLY A 400 4.51 26.50 16.59
N THR A 401 4.89 26.52 17.87
CA THR A 401 4.79 27.69 18.74
C THR A 401 6.05 27.83 19.62
N ASN A 402 6.17 28.97 20.31
CA ASN A 402 7.18 29.18 21.35
C ASN A 402 6.67 28.86 22.77
N LYS A 403 5.46 28.28 22.92
CA LYS A 403 4.86 27.98 24.22
C LYS A 403 5.61 26.78 24.84
N ARG A 404 6.30 27.03 25.95
CA ARG A 404 6.94 25.97 26.76
C ARG A 404 5.88 25.16 27.49
N VAL A 405 6.07 23.84 27.51
CA VAL A 405 5.28 22.90 28.31
C VAL A 405 6.11 22.56 29.54
N LYS A 406 5.58 22.82 30.74
CA LYS A 406 6.27 22.45 31.98
C LYS A 406 6.23 20.93 32.12
N PHE A 407 7.32 20.33 32.59
CA PHE A 407 7.34 18.91 32.87
C PHE A 407 8.18 18.59 34.11
N THR A 408 7.80 17.52 34.79
CA THR A 408 8.50 17.00 35.97
C THR A 408 8.93 15.58 35.70
N LYS A 409 10.13 15.19 36.15
CA LYS A 409 10.55 13.79 36.11
C LYS A 409 9.71 12.97 37.09
N THR A 410 9.08 11.91 36.60
CA THR A 410 8.20 11.05 37.39
C THR A 410 8.52 9.60 37.06
N GLY A 411 8.99 8.81 38.03
CA GLY A 411 9.34 7.40 37.80
C GLY A 411 10.33 7.21 36.64
N ASN A 412 9.98 6.35 35.68
CA ASN A 412 10.73 6.05 34.46
C ASN A 412 10.34 6.97 33.28
N GLY A 413 9.84 8.17 33.54
CA GLY A 413 9.42 9.09 32.48
C GLY A 413 9.28 10.54 32.95
N ILE A 414 8.41 11.28 32.28
CA ILE A 414 8.06 12.66 32.64
C ILE A 414 6.55 12.84 32.70
N THR A 415 6.06 13.76 33.51
CA THR A 415 4.68 14.25 33.45
C THR A 415 4.67 15.62 32.81
N LEU A 416 4.02 15.76 31.65
CA LEU A 416 3.73 17.02 30.99
C LEU A 416 2.57 17.72 31.71
N ASN A 417 2.70 19.02 31.94
CA ASN A 417 1.61 19.89 32.38
C ASN A 417 1.13 20.71 31.17
N LEU A 418 -0.08 20.41 30.70
CA LEU A 418 -0.68 20.94 29.48
C LEU A 418 -1.46 22.25 29.71
N ASP A 419 -1.56 22.70 30.98
CA ASP A 419 -2.42 23.78 31.50
C ASP A 419 -3.94 23.51 31.35
N THR A 420 -4.37 23.05 30.18
CA THR A 420 -5.77 22.74 29.83
C THR A 420 -5.85 21.40 29.13
N ILE A 421 -7.02 20.74 29.20
CA ILE A 421 -7.28 19.51 28.45
C ILE A 421 -7.25 19.85 26.93
N PRO A 422 -6.39 19.20 26.13
CA PRO A 422 -6.34 19.45 24.69
C PRO A 422 -7.64 19.03 23.98
N THR A 423 -8.12 19.87 23.07
CA THR A 423 -9.33 19.62 22.27
C THR A 423 -9.08 19.58 20.76
N ASP A 424 -7.85 19.88 20.32
CA ASP A 424 -7.43 19.81 18.93
C ASP A 424 -7.54 18.39 18.36
N ILE A 425 -7.60 18.27 17.02
CA ILE A 425 -7.53 16.96 16.33
C ILE A 425 -6.25 16.22 16.71
N ASP A 426 -5.15 16.97 16.87
CA ASP A 426 -3.86 16.49 17.32
C ASP A 426 -3.13 17.63 18.02
N TYR A 427 -2.89 17.47 19.33
CA TYR A 427 -2.11 18.41 20.12
C TYR A 427 -0.68 17.89 20.26
N ILE A 428 0.26 18.58 19.61
CA ILE A 428 1.62 18.07 19.46
C ILE A 428 2.58 18.79 20.42
N VAL A 429 3.30 18.02 21.23
CA VAL A 429 4.42 18.51 22.05
C VAL A 429 5.73 18.00 21.47
N GLU A 430 6.62 18.90 21.08
CA GLU A 430 8.00 18.57 20.71
C GLU A 430 8.86 18.45 21.97
N LEU A 431 9.47 17.30 22.17
CA LEU A 431 10.49 17.03 23.18
C LEU A 431 11.87 16.98 22.54
N THR A 432 12.83 17.71 23.11
CA THR A 432 14.24 17.59 22.70
C THR A 432 14.95 16.61 23.62
N LEU A 433 15.46 15.52 23.06
CA LEU A 433 16.23 14.50 23.76
C LEU A 433 17.66 14.97 24.04
N GLY A 434 18.18 14.49 25.17
CA GLY A 434 19.37 14.98 25.87
C GLY A 434 20.68 14.36 25.48
#